data_AF-A0A5R2N8Q5-F1
#
_entry.id   AF-A0A5R2N8Q5-F1
#
_cell.length_a   1.000
_cell.length_b   1.000
_cell.length_c   1.000
_cell.angle_alpha   90.00
_cell.angle_beta   90.00
_cell.angle_gamma   90.00
#
_symmetry.space_group_name_H-M   'P 1'
#
loop_
_entity.id
_entity.type
_entity.pdbx_description
1 polymer ?
#
loop_
_entity_poly.entity_id
_entity_poly.type
_entity_poly.pdbx_seq_one_letter_code
_entity_poly.pdbx_strand_id
1 'polypeptide(L)'
;GTPKQIADQLEDWYVAGACDGFNLMFPLLPEDWVNFAEQVVPELQRRGLVPTEYAPGTLRDRFGLARPANRFAEQRANQRAVS
;
A
#
# COMPACT_ATOMS: atom_id res chain seq x y z
N GLY A 1 10.48 20.46 -0.89
CA GLY A 1 11.81 19.89 -1.19
C GLY A 1 11.84 19.43 -2.63
N THR A 2 13.02 19.10 -3.16
CA THR A 2 13.13 18.46 -4.48
C THR A 2 12.56 17.03 -4.43
N PRO A 3 12.17 16.43 -5.58
CA PRO A 3 11.66 15.05 -5.61
C PRO A 3 12.62 14.05 -4.98
N LYS A 4 13.92 14.21 -5.21
CA LYS A 4 14.98 13.41 -4.58
C LYS A 4 14.98 13.55 -3.06
N GLN A 5 14.94 14.78 -2.54
CA GLN A 5 14.92 15.01 -1.08
C GLN A 5 13.68 14.41 -0.42
N ILE A 6 12.53 14.46 -1.09
CA ILE A 6 11.30 13.83 -0.58
C ILE A 6 11.48 12.30 -0.57
N ALA A 7 11.99 11.72 -1.66
CA ALA A 7 12.26 10.28 -1.71
C ALA A 7 13.29 9.82 -0.68
N ASP A 8 14.37 10.59 -0.45
CA ASP A 8 15.36 10.35 0.59
C ASP A 8 14.70 10.28 1.97
N GLN A 9 13.82 11.23 2.28
CA GLN A 9 13.14 11.27 3.58
C GLN A 9 12.14 10.13 3.78
N LEU A 10 11.40 9.75 2.73
CA LEU A 10 10.47 8.61 2.78
C LEU A 10 11.23 7.28 2.95
N GLU A 11 12.37 7.13 2.26
CA GLU A 11 13.25 5.97 2.40
C GLU A 11 13.82 5.86 3.81
N ASP A 12 14.33 6.96 4.36
CA ASP A 12 14.89 6.99 5.71
C ASP A 12 13.88 6.48 6.76
N TRP A 13 12.64 6.94 6.68
CA TRP A 13 11.57 6.50 7.58
C TRP A 13 11.19 5.03 7.38
N TYR A 14 11.12 4.57 6.13
CA TYR A 14 10.82 3.17 5.82
C TYR A 14 11.91 2.23 6.30
N VAL A 15 13.18 2.51 5.98
CA VAL A 15 14.34 1.70 6.36
C VAL A 15 14.57 1.70 7.88
N ALA A 16 14.25 2.81 8.55
CA ALA A 16 14.28 2.88 10.01
C ALA A 16 13.13 2.09 10.68
N GLY A 17 12.19 1.52 9.93
CA GLY A 17 11.03 0.81 10.46
C GLY A 17 10.02 1.72 11.16
N ALA A 18 10.02 3.02 10.84
CA ALA A 18 9.09 3.97 11.44
C ALA A 18 7.65 3.77 10.92
N CYS A 19 7.50 3.19 9.73
CA CYS A 19 6.20 2.94 9.09
C CYS A 19 6.30 1.89 7.96
N ASP A 20 5.19 1.20 7.69
CA ASP A 20 5.04 0.32 6.52
C ASP A 20 4.54 1.06 5.26
N GLY A 21 4.13 2.31 5.40
CA GLY A 21 3.60 3.13 4.32
C GLY A 21 3.10 4.49 4.80
N PHE A 22 2.65 5.31 3.84
CA PHE A 22 2.29 6.71 4.08
C PHE A 22 0.86 7.01 3.66
N ASN A 23 0.17 7.82 4.47
CA ASN A 23 -1.05 8.50 4.07
C ASN A 23 -0.68 9.91 3.59
N LEU A 24 -0.84 10.17 2.29
CA LEU A 24 -0.46 11.42 1.66
C LEU A 24 -1.65 12.39 1.66
N MET A 25 -1.50 13.52 2.36
CA MET A 25 -2.49 14.60 2.38
C MET A 25 -1.89 15.82 1.70
N PHE A 26 -2.40 16.13 0.51
CA PHE A 26 -1.93 17.26 -0.28
C PHE A 26 -2.77 18.51 -0.02
N PRO A 27 -2.15 19.70 0.11
CA PRO A 27 -2.87 20.94 0.31
C PRO A 27 -3.57 21.44 -0.96
N LEU A 28 -3.01 21.18 -2.15
CA LEU A 28 -3.59 21.60 -3.42
C LEU A 28 -3.80 20.42 -4.37
N LEU A 29 -5.07 20.12 -4.62
CA LEU A 29 -5.47 19.09 -5.57
C LEU A 29 -6.05 19.73 -6.85
N PRO A 30 -5.76 19.18 -8.04
CA PRO A 30 -5.01 17.94 -8.30
C PRO A 30 -3.49 18.12 -8.43
N GLU A 31 -2.98 19.35 -8.44
CA GLU A 31 -1.61 19.64 -8.86
C GLU A 31 -0.53 18.90 -8.05
N ASP A 32 -0.64 18.91 -6.73
CA ASP A 32 0.38 18.33 -5.87
C ASP A 32 0.48 16.80 -6.00
N TRP A 33 -0.67 16.11 -6.12
CA TRP A 33 -0.64 14.65 -6.24
C TRP A 33 -0.11 14.22 -7.62
N VAL A 34 -0.38 14.99 -8.67
CA VAL A 34 0.20 14.76 -10.01
C VAL A 34 1.70 14.97 -9.96
N ASN A 35 2.17 16.08 -9.38
CA ASN A 35 3.61 16.34 -9.20
C ASN A 35 4.29 15.22 -8.41
N PHE A 36 3.66 14.73 -7.35
CA PHE A 36 4.21 13.60 -6.57
C PHE A 36 4.27 12.32 -7.41
N ALA A 37 3.19 11.98 -8.12
CA ALA A 37 3.11 10.79 -8.96
C ALA A 37 4.11 10.81 -10.12
N GLU A 38 4.35 11.98 -10.72
CA GLU A 38 5.24 12.12 -11.88
C GLU A 38 6.70 12.29 -11.49
N GLN A 39 7.00 12.87 -10.32
CA GLN A 39 8.38 13.22 -9.96
C GLN A 39 8.94 12.38 -8.82
N VAL A 40 8.15 12.03 -7.80
CA VAL A 40 8.63 11.32 -6.61
C VAL A 40 8.48 9.80 -6.76
N VAL A 41 7.34 9.32 -7.25
CA VAL A 41 7.10 7.88 -7.43
C VAL A 41 8.19 7.21 -8.30
N PRO A 42 8.67 7.80 -9.41
CA PRO A 42 9.75 7.19 -10.19
C PRO A 42 11.09 7.12 -9.45
N GLU A 43 11.36 8.01 -8.49
CA GLU A 43 12.53 7.90 -7.61
C GLU A 43 12.38 6.72 -6.65
N LEU A 44 11.20 6.58 -6.03
CA LEU A 44 10.90 5.45 -5.13
C LEU A 44 10.95 4.10 -5.86
N GLN A 45 10.47 4.04 -7.10
CA GLN A 45 10.54 2.85 -7.95
C GLN A 45 11.98 2.47 -8.28
N ARG A 46 12.83 3.45 -8.64
CA ARG A 46 14.26 3.23 -8.89
C ARG A 46 15.00 2.66 -7.68
N ARG A 47 14.54 2.98 -6.47
CA ARG A 47 15.08 2.47 -5.20
C ARG A 47 14.47 1.12 -4.78
N GLY A 48 13.48 0.61 -5.51
CA GLY A 48 12.77 -0.62 -5.16
C GLY A 48 11.83 -0.47 -3.96
N LEU A 49 11.48 0.75 -3.57
CA LEU A 49 10.62 1.02 -2.40
C LEU A 49 9.12 0.91 -2.73
N VAL A 50 8.75 1.09 -4.00
CA VAL A 50 7.37 0.93 -4.46
C VAL A 50 7.33 0.13 -5.77
N PRO A 51 6.26 -0.65 -6.01
CA PRO A 51 6.15 -1.45 -7.23
C PRO A 51 6.10 -0.58 -8.50
N THR A 52 6.69 -1.08 -9.58
CA THR A 52 6.53 -0.54 -10.94
C THR A 52 5.24 -0.99 -11.60
N GLU A 53 4.70 -2.13 -11.16
CA GLU A 53 3.44 -2.69 -11.61
C GLU A 53 2.75 -3.45 -10.47
N TYR A 54 1.43 -3.63 -10.57
CA TYR A 54 0.66 -4.39 -9.59
C TYR A 54 0.20 -5.71 -10.20
N ALA A 55 0.43 -6.80 -9.47
CA ALA A 55 -0.17 -8.09 -9.80
C ALA A 55 -1.71 -8.02 -9.77
N PRO A 56 -2.40 -8.84 -10.58
CA PRO A 56 -3.85 -8.98 -10.48
C PRO A 56 -4.24 -9.52 -9.11
N GLY A 57 -5.41 -9.10 -8.62
CA GLY A 57 -5.91 -9.50 -7.31
C GLY A 57 -6.64 -8.38 -6.58
N THR A 58 -7.02 -8.68 -5.35
CA THR A 58 -7.68 -7.76 -4.43
C THR A 58 -6.68 -6.86 -3.72
N LEU A 59 -7.19 -5.81 -3.06
CA LEU A 59 -6.38 -4.96 -2.19
C LEU A 59 -5.69 -5.76 -1.08
N ARG A 60 -6.36 -6.80 -0.56
CA ARG A 60 -5.76 -7.67 0.47
C ARG A 60 -4.56 -8.43 -0.07
N ASP A 61 -4.65 -8.93 -1.30
CA ASP A 61 -3.54 -9.64 -1.95
C ASP A 61 -2.33 -8.71 -2.11
N ARG A 62 -2.55 -7.44 -2.46
CA ARG A 62 -1.48 -6.43 -2.57
C ARG A 62 -0.78 -6.12 -1.25
N PHE A 63 -1.49 -6.21 -0.13
CA PHE A 63 -0.95 -5.97 1.21
C PHE A 63 -0.55 -7.27 1.94
N GLY A 64 -0.59 -8.43 1.29
CA GLY A 64 -0.30 -9.71 1.92
C GLY A 64 -1.28 -10.10 3.04
N LEU A 65 -2.51 -9.57 3.00
CA LEU A 65 -3.52 -9.78 4.04
C LEU A 65 -4.38 -11.01 3.74
N ALA A 66 -4.61 -11.84 4.76
CA ALA A 66 -5.51 -12.98 4.63
C ALA A 66 -6.96 -12.52 4.38
N ARG A 67 -7.67 -13.27 3.52
CA ARG A 67 -9.10 -13.06 3.33
C ARG A 67 -9.86 -13.57 4.57
N PRO A 68 -10.64 -12.73 5.28
CA PRO A 68 -11.40 -13.19 6.43
C PRO A 68 -12.49 -14.16 5.98
N ALA A 69 -12.64 -15.26 6.70
CA ALA A 69 -13.72 -16.20 6.48
C ALA A 69 -15.07 -15.58 6.85
N ASN A 70 -16.11 -15.94 6.10
CA ASN A 70 -17.46 -15.49 6.41
C ASN A 70 -17.99 -16.29 7.61
N ARG A 71 -18.14 -15.62 8.76
CA ARG A 71 -18.63 -16.22 10.01
C ARG A 71 -19.94 -17.02 9.85
N PHE A 72 -20.85 -16.59 8.98
CA PHE A 72 -22.13 -17.27 8.75
C PHE A 72 -21.97 -18.51 7.87
N ALA A 73 -20.98 -18.52 6.98
CA ALA A 73 -20.67 -19.70 6.16
C ALA A 73 -20.04 -20.81 7.02
N GLU A 74 -19.15 -20.45 7.94
CA GLU A 74 -18.53 -21.38 8.89
C GLU A 74 -19.57 -22.02 9.83
N GLN A 75 -20.48 -21.20 10.38
CA GLN A 75 -21.56 -21.69 11.24
C GLN A 75 -22.45 -22.71 10.53
N ARG A 76 -22.82 -22.47 9.26
CA ARG A 76 -23.61 -23.42 8.47
C ARG A 76 -22.86 -24.71 8.18
N ALA A 77 -21.56 -24.64 7.92
CA ALA A 77 -20.74 -25.84 7.71
C ALA A 77 -20.67 -26.70 8.98
N ASN A 78 -20.47 -26.06 10.14
CA ASN A 78 -20.40 -26.77 11.41
C ASN A 78 -21.73 -27.41 11.82
N GLN A 79 -22.85 -26.71 11.58
CA GLN A 79 -24.20 -27.26 11.83
C GLN A 79 -24.50 -28.49 10.95
N ARG A 80 -23.98 -28.53 9.72
CA ARG A 80 -24.13 -29.70 8.83
C ARG A 80 -23.24 -30.88 9.22
N ALA A 81 -22.14 -30.64 9.94
CA ALA A 81 -21.20 -31.69 10.35
C ALA A 81 -21.61 -32.42 11.65
N VAL A 82 -22.56 -31.86 12.40
CA VAL A 82 -23.04 -32.39 13.70
C VAL A 82 -24.37 -33.17 13.55
N SER A 83 -24.99 -33.11 12.37
CA SER A 83 -26.20 -33.88 12.01
C SER A 83 -25.84 -35.09 11.17
#